data_AF-A0A849TCE3-F1
#
_entry.id   AF-A0A849TCE3-F1
#
_cell.length_a   1.000
_cell.length_b   1.000
_cell.length_c   1.000
_cell.angle_alpha   90.00
_cell.angle_beta   90.00
_cell.angle_gamma   90.00
#
_symmetry.space_group_name_H-M   'P 1'
#
loop_
_entity.id
_entity.type
_entity.pdbx_description
1 polymer ?
#
loop_
_entity_poly.entity_id
_entity_poly.type
_entity_poly.pdbx_seq_one_letter_code
_entity_poly.pdbx_strand_id
1 'polypeptide(L)'
;MSKYQKITGYQGIKKDLSNGRYLAIKYINGKEFSKKFSNLKDAVNWRAIFHPSIPERVIDNKLQESLVNFVQTKTGAKLNS
;
A
#
# COMPACT_ATOMS: atom_id res chain seq x y z
N MET A 1 -19.95 -15.66 6.15
CA MET A 1 -19.53 -14.23 6.14
C MET A 1 -18.32 -14.08 5.23
N SER A 2 -18.30 -13.11 4.33
CA SER A 2 -17.13 -12.82 3.48
C SER A 2 -15.96 -12.34 4.32
N LYS A 3 -14.80 -13.01 4.25
CA LYS A 3 -13.57 -12.67 5.00
C LYS A 3 -13.04 -11.26 4.70
N TYR A 4 -13.40 -10.71 3.54
CA TYR A 4 -12.91 -9.43 3.05
C TYR A 4 -14.05 -8.43 2.81
N GLN A 5 -13.90 -7.23 3.35
CA GLN A 5 -14.78 -6.08 3.12
C GLN A 5 -14.17 -5.16 2.05
N LYS A 6 -14.91 -4.85 0.99
CA LYS A 6 -14.47 -3.85 0.01
C LYS A 6 -14.45 -2.48 0.68
N ILE A 7 -13.39 -1.70 0.45
CA ILE A 7 -13.31 -0.34 0.99
C ILE A 7 -13.89 0.63 -0.04
N THR A 8 -14.94 1.35 0.33
CA THR A 8 -15.56 2.37 -0.51
C THR A 8 -14.54 3.46 -0.84
N GLY A 9 -14.52 3.92 -2.09
CA GLY A 9 -13.55 4.92 -2.57
C GLY A 9 -12.19 4.36 -3.02
N TYR A 10 -11.88 3.09 -2.75
CA TYR A 10 -10.61 2.48 -3.14
C TYR A 10 -10.82 1.28 -4.07
N GLN A 11 -10.61 1.48 -5.36
CA GLN A 11 -10.71 0.40 -6.35
C GLN A 11 -9.66 -0.67 -6.09
N GLY A 12 -10.08 -1.94 -6.06
CA GLY A 12 -9.18 -3.07 -5.89
C GLY A 12 -8.58 -3.22 -4.50
N ILE A 13 -9.05 -2.46 -3.49
CA ILE A 13 -8.63 -2.62 -2.10
C ILE A 13 -9.74 -3.27 -1.27
N LYS A 14 -9.37 -4.29 -0.50
CA LYS A 14 -10.26 -4.96 0.44
C LYS A 14 -9.61 -5.04 1.82
N LYS A 15 -10.38 -4.87 2.89
CA LYS A 15 -9.95 -5.08 4.28
C LYS A 15 -10.28 -6.51 4.70
N ASP A 16 -9.30 -7.24 5.19
CA ASP A 16 -9.51 -8.52 5.85
C ASP A 16 -10.07 -8.27 7.26
N LEU A 17 -11.29 -8.74 7.51
CA LEU A 17 -11.97 -8.54 8.79
C LEU A 17 -11.38 -9.40 9.91
N SER A 18 -10.63 -10.45 9.58
CA SER A 18 -10.05 -11.37 10.57
C SER A 18 -8.79 -10.84 11.24
N ASN A 19 -8.00 -10.04 10.53
CA ASN A 19 -6.69 -9.56 11.00
C ASN A 19 -6.47 -8.05 10.78
N GLY A 20 -7.46 -7.34 10.22
CA GLY A 20 -7.40 -5.90 9.96
C GLY A 20 -6.47 -5.48 8.82
N ARG A 21 -5.84 -6.42 8.09
CA ARG A 21 -4.92 -6.14 6.98
C ARG A 21 -5.67 -5.74 5.70
N TYR A 22 -4.93 -5.18 4.76
CA TYR A 22 -5.45 -4.67 3.49
C TYR A 22 -4.91 -5.52 2.34
N LEU A 23 -5.82 -6.05 1.52
CA LEU A 23 -5.51 -6.77 0.29
C LEU A 23 -5.64 -5.79 -0.89
N ALA A 24 -4.54 -5.55 -1.59
CA ALA A 24 -4.53 -4.84 -2.85
C ALA A 24 -4.62 -5.82 -4.02
N ILE A 25 -5.46 -5.53 -5.00
CA ILE A 25 -5.71 -6.32 -6.20
C ILE A 25 -5.55 -5.41 -7.43
N LYS A 26 -4.72 -5.85 -8.38
CA LYS A 26 -4.49 -5.18 -9.66
C LYS A 26 -4.56 -6.19 -10.79
N TYR A 27 -5.27 -5.85 -11.86
CA TYR A 27 -5.30 -6.65 -13.08
C TYR A 27 -4.38 -5.99 -14.11
N ILE A 28 -3.46 -6.76 -14.68
CA ILE A 28 -2.54 -6.31 -15.74
C ILE A 28 -2.55 -7.39 -16.81
N ASN A 29 -2.89 -7.01 -18.05
CA ASN A 29 -3.04 -7.93 -19.18
C ASN A 29 -3.95 -9.14 -18.87
N GLY A 30 -5.08 -8.90 -18.18
CA GLY A 30 -6.03 -9.94 -17.78
C GLY A 30 -5.59 -10.84 -16.61
N LYS A 31 -4.34 -10.71 -16.13
CA LYS A 31 -3.82 -11.46 -14.98
C LYS A 31 -4.03 -10.69 -13.68
N GLU A 32 -4.56 -11.38 -12.67
CA GLU A 32 -4.72 -10.84 -11.31
C GLU A 32 -3.40 -10.90 -10.55
N PHE A 33 -3.02 -9.78 -9.94
CA PHE A 33 -1.92 -9.67 -8.99
C PHE A 33 -2.46 -9.13 -7.67
N SER A 34 -2.05 -9.74 -6.56
CA SER A 34 -2.46 -9.28 -5.25
C SER A 34 -1.34 -9.35 -4.21
N LYS A 35 -1.38 -8.41 -3.25
CA LYS A 35 -0.44 -8.35 -2.13
C LYS A 35 -1.15 -7.82 -0.88
N LYS A 36 -0.73 -8.31 0.30
CA LYS A 36 -1.31 -7.94 1.61
C LYS A 36 -0.42 -6.92 2.31
N PHE A 37 -1.04 -5.95 2.96
CA PHE A 37 -0.39 -4.86 3.66
C PHE A 37 -1.00 -4.65 5.04
N SER A 38 -0.20 -4.16 5.98
CA SER A 38 -0.65 -3.86 7.34
C SER A 38 -1.45 -2.55 7.42
N ASN A 39 -1.28 -1.65 6.45
CA ASN A 39 -1.96 -0.37 6.41
C ASN A 39 -2.58 -0.10 5.02
N LEU A 40 -3.59 0.79 5.00
CA LEU A 40 -4.34 1.12 3.78
C LEU A 40 -3.47 1.85 2.75
N LYS A 41 -2.61 2.76 3.22
CA LYS A 41 -1.80 3.63 2.37
C LYS A 41 -0.81 2.82 1.52
N ASP A 42 -0.12 1.85 2.11
CA ASP A 42 0.81 0.98 1.38
C ASP A 42 0.08 0.13 0.36
N ALA A 43 -1.12 -0.36 0.68
CA ALA A 43 -1.95 -1.10 -0.27
C ALA A 43 -2.33 -0.24 -1.48
N VAL A 44 -2.71 1.01 -1.25
CA VAL A 44 -3.05 1.98 -2.31
C VAL A 44 -1.81 2.36 -3.13
N ASN A 45 -0.71 2.69 -2.47
CA ASN A 45 0.56 3.06 -3.11
C ASN A 45 1.10 1.92 -3.96
N TRP A 46 1.16 0.70 -3.41
CA TRP A 46 1.58 -0.48 -4.15
C TRP A 46 0.71 -0.67 -5.39
N ARG A 47 -0.63 -0.56 -5.26
CA ARG A 47 -1.51 -0.68 -6.42
C ARG A 47 -1.24 0.39 -7.48
N ALA A 48 -0.93 1.62 -7.07
CA ALA A 48 -0.58 2.69 -8.00
C ALA A 48 0.72 2.40 -8.77
N ILE A 49 1.78 1.95 -8.08
CA ILE A 49 3.13 1.81 -8.67
C ILE A 49 3.47 0.40 -9.19
N PHE A 50 2.75 -0.63 -8.77
CA PHE A 50 3.07 -2.03 -9.10
C PHE A 50 2.89 -2.30 -10.60
N HIS A 51 3.90 -2.91 -11.21
CA HIS A 51 3.86 -3.47 -12.55
C HIS A 51 4.76 -4.71 -12.58
N PRO A 52 4.38 -5.81 -13.25
CA PRO A 52 5.15 -7.06 -13.24
C PRO A 52 6.56 -6.92 -13.83
N SER A 53 6.76 -5.95 -14.73
CA SER A 53 8.09 -5.65 -15.30
C SER A 53 9.00 -4.82 -14.38
N ILE A 54 8.47 -4.33 -13.26
CA ILE A 54 9.27 -3.58 -12.27
C ILE A 54 9.74 -4.58 -11.21
N PRO A 55 11.07 -4.71 -10.99
CA PRO A 55 11.58 -5.62 -9.99
C PRO A 55 11.15 -5.19 -8.59
N GLU A 56 10.82 -6.17 -7.74
CA GLU A 56 10.23 -5.94 -6.40
C GLU A 56 11.07 -4.96 -5.55
N ARG A 57 12.40 -5.05 -5.62
CA ARG A 57 13.33 -4.13 -4.94
C ARG A 57 13.07 -2.64 -5.20
N VAL A 58 12.61 -2.27 -6.40
CA VAL A 58 12.34 -0.86 -6.75
C VAL A 58 11.02 -0.40 -6.14
N ILE A 59 10.06 -1.31 -6.03
CA ILE A 59 8.76 -1.04 -5.42
C ILE A 59 8.93 -0.88 -3.91
N ASP A 60 9.69 -1.77 -3.26
CA ASP A 60 9.96 -1.68 -1.83
C ASP A 60 10.71 -0.39 -1.47
N ASN A 61 11.72 0.01 -2.24
CA ASN A 61 12.40 1.30 -2.01
C ASN A 61 11.44 2.49 -2.08
N LYS A 62 10.55 2.54 -3.08
CA LYS A 62 9.54 3.62 -3.17
C LYS A 62 8.54 3.61 -2.01
N LEU A 63 8.15 2.42 -1.53
CA LEU A 63 7.28 2.31 -0.35
C LEU A 63 8.01 2.79 0.92
N GLN A 64 9.29 2.45 1.08
CA GLN A 64 10.13 2.94 2.18
C GLN A 64 10.34 4.45 2.14
N GLU A 65 10.65 5.04 0.98
CA GLU A 65 10.75 6.51 0.81
C GLU A 65 9.44 7.21 1.22
N SER A 66 8.28 6.65 0.85
CA SER A 66 6.98 7.17 1.27
C SER A 66 6.76 7.08 2.79
N LEU A 67 7.37 6.12 3.49
CA LEU A 67 7.29 5.98 4.94
C LEU A 67 8.26 6.94 5.64
N VAL A 68 9.48 7.10 5.13
CA VAL A 68 10.51 8.01 5.66
C VAL A 68 10.03 9.48 5.61
N ASN A 69 9.43 9.89 4.49
CA ASN A 69 8.86 11.24 4.35
C ASN A 69 7.73 11.51 5.36
N PHE A 70 6.99 10.47 5.79
CA PHE A 70 5.94 10.61 6.79
C PHE A 70 6.50 10.78 8.20
N VAL A 71 7.57 10.06 8.54
CA VAL A 71 8.23 10.17 9.86
C VAL A 71 8.81 11.58 10.05
N GLN A 72 9.45 12.16 9.03
CA GLN A 72 10.01 13.52 9.11
C GLN A 72 8.95 14.61 9.36
N THR A 73 7.73 14.45 8.85
CA THR A 73 6.66 15.45 9.10
C THR A 73 6.05 15.37 10.50
N LYS A 74 6.32 14.31 11.27
CA LYS A 74 5.89 14.20 12.67
C LYS A 74 6.95 14.62 13.68
N THR A 75 8.23 14.64 13.29
CA THR A 75 9.31 15.21 14.10
C THR A 75 9.57 16.65 13.67
N GLY A 76 8.58 17.53 13.94
CA GLY A 76 8.83 18.96 14.03
C GLY A 76 9.70 19.27 15.26
N ALA A 77 10.94 18.79 15.28
CA ALA A 77 11.96 19.34 16.16
C ALA A 77 12.55 20.56 15.43
N LYS A 78 12.04 21.74 15.79
CA LYS A 78 12.73 23.01 15.58
C LYS A 78 14.19 22.82 15.97
N LEU A 79 15.10 22.85 14.99
CA LEU A 79 16.46 23.31 15.24
C LEU A 79 16.43 24.82 14.99
N ASN A 80 16.20 25.54 16.09
CA ASN A 80 16.62 26.93 16.18
C ASN A 80 18.12 26.94 16.47
N SER A 81 18.89 27.66 15.65
CA SER A 81 20.06 28.51 15.95
C SER A 81 21.04 28.46 14.79
#